data_AF-A0A368NPM7-F1
#
_entry.id   AF-A0A368NPM7-F1
#
_cell.length_a   1.000
_cell.length_b   1.000
_cell.length_c   1.000
_cell.angle_alpha   90.00
_cell.angle_beta   90.00
_cell.angle_gamma   90.00
#
_symmetry.space_group_name_H-M   'P 1'
#
loop_
_entity.id
_entity.type
_entity.pdbx_description
1 polymer ?
#
loop_
_entity_poly.entity_id
_entity_poly.type
_entity_poly.pdbx_seq_one_letter_code
_entity_poly.pdbx_strand_id
1 'polypeptide(L)'
;MTCECAKYDHITMDRAAISKRVRETKKLRTWLKPLARSNDKEHELFVCEACSQYWQSSRAWNWGNDVYCFKVPQTTVDEWLLLRFVSPDELMVYGYAVSDFLNSGIELGDVECNETDCTSKAIGGLKKCVNHHLANLQQVGSFPSEPEGRWFFPYEERNFKPNV
;
A
#
# COMPACT_ATOMS: atom_id res chain seq x y z
N MET A 1 6.68 18.58 25.25
CA MET A 1 7.16 18.21 23.90
C MET A 1 6.45 19.05 22.87
N THR A 2 7.15 19.60 21.87
CA THR A 2 6.53 20.36 20.78
C THR A 2 6.04 19.40 19.70
N CYS A 3 4.74 19.42 19.40
CA CYS A 3 4.16 18.58 18.35
C CYS A 3 4.49 19.14 16.96
N GLU A 4 5.06 18.31 16.07
CA GLU A 4 5.25 18.65 14.65
C GLU A 4 4.39 17.82 13.70
N CYS A 5 3.49 16.97 14.20
CA CYS A 5 2.70 16.05 13.37
C CYS A 5 1.89 16.75 12.26
N ALA A 6 1.42 17.97 12.50
CA ALA A 6 0.65 18.75 11.53
C ALA A 6 1.47 19.21 10.32
N LYS A 7 2.82 19.22 10.40
CA LYS A 7 3.70 19.61 9.28
C LYS A 7 3.80 18.53 8.20
N TYR A 8 3.26 17.35 8.47
CA TYR A 8 3.49 16.15 7.70
C TYR A 8 2.16 15.54 7.27
N ASP A 9 1.74 15.79 6.04
CA ASP A 9 0.50 15.22 5.51
C ASP A 9 0.64 13.72 5.18
N HIS A 10 -0.46 13.11 4.74
CA HIS A 10 -0.42 11.81 4.09
C HIS A 10 0.46 11.89 2.83
N ILE A 11 1.12 10.78 2.50
CA ILE A 11 2.03 10.74 1.35
C ILE A 11 1.16 10.62 0.10
N THR A 12 1.36 11.50 -0.87
CA THR A 12 0.73 11.38 -2.19
C THR A 12 1.34 10.19 -2.95
N MET A 13 0.55 9.56 -3.83
CA MET A 13 0.95 8.36 -4.58
C MET A 13 1.90 8.70 -5.74
N ASP A 14 3.04 9.33 -5.43
CA ASP A 14 4.07 9.67 -6.39
C ASP A 14 5.47 9.47 -5.82
N ARG A 15 6.43 9.23 -6.72
CA ARG A 15 7.82 8.94 -6.36
C ARG A 15 8.50 10.06 -5.56
N ALA A 16 8.16 11.31 -5.84
CA ALA A 16 8.81 12.47 -5.22
C ALA A 16 8.36 12.62 -3.76
N ALA A 17 7.10 12.35 -3.46
CA ALA A 17 6.55 12.40 -2.11
C ALA A 17 7.13 11.31 -1.19
N ILE A 18 7.25 10.07 -1.68
CA ILE A 18 7.94 8.99 -0.94
C ILE A 18 9.40 9.38 -0.67
N SER A 19 10.12 9.85 -1.70
CA SER A 19 11.51 10.30 -1.55
C SER A 19 11.65 11.44 -0.54
N LYS A 20 10.72 12.39 -0.54
CA LYS A 20 10.67 13.48 0.45
C LYS A 20 10.48 12.91 1.85
N ARG A 21 9.55 11.97 2.02
CA ARG A 21 9.29 11.37 3.33
C ARG A 21 10.47 10.59 3.88
N VAL A 22 11.18 9.84 3.04
CA VAL A 22 12.42 9.15 3.42
C VAL A 22 13.41 10.13 4.07
N ARG A 23 13.66 11.28 3.42
CA ARG A 23 14.59 12.30 3.95
C ARG A 23 14.10 12.91 5.28
N GLU A 24 12.80 13.12 5.41
CA GLU A 24 12.18 13.69 6.62
C GLU A 24 12.14 12.71 7.79
N THR A 25 12.11 11.40 7.52
CA THR A 25 11.87 10.36 8.53
C THR A 25 12.92 10.34 9.63
N LYS A 26 14.18 10.63 9.30
CA LYS A 26 15.25 10.70 10.31
C LYS A 26 14.94 11.75 11.40
N LYS A 27 14.46 12.93 11.00
CA LYS A 27 14.06 14.00 11.94
C LYS A 27 12.74 13.67 12.63
N LEU A 28 11.80 13.08 11.90
CA LEU A 28 10.49 12.71 12.40
C LEU A 28 10.61 11.71 13.56
N ARG A 29 11.46 10.70 13.43
CA ARG A 29 11.66 9.66 14.45
C ARG A 29 12.27 10.16 15.76
N THR A 30 12.93 11.33 15.80
CA THR A 30 13.62 11.78 17.03
C THR A 30 12.66 12.18 18.16
N TRP A 31 11.39 12.43 17.85
CA TRP A 31 10.36 12.84 18.80
C TRP A 31 9.16 11.88 18.85
N LEU A 32 9.25 10.75 18.16
CA LEU A 32 8.26 9.68 18.22
C LEU A 32 8.66 8.63 19.24
N LYS A 33 7.69 8.17 20.03
CA LYS A 33 7.87 7.06 20.96
C LYS A 33 7.58 5.73 20.25
N PRO A 34 8.53 4.78 20.20
CA PRO A 34 8.27 3.45 19.68
C PRO A 34 7.28 2.70 20.59
N LEU A 35 6.33 2.00 19.97
CA LEU A 35 5.33 1.17 20.65
C LEU A 35 5.57 -0.32 20.39
N ALA A 36 5.85 -0.69 19.15
CA ALA A 36 6.02 -2.08 18.74
C ALA A 36 6.88 -2.20 17.49
N ARG A 37 7.40 -3.40 17.25
CA ARG A 37 8.12 -3.78 16.04
C ARG A 37 7.53 -5.07 15.49
N SER A 38 7.35 -5.15 14.18
CA SER A 38 6.83 -6.34 13.52
C SER A 38 7.85 -7.49 13.52
N ASN A 39 7.36 -8.71 13.30
CA ASN A 39 8.19 -9.90 13.23
C ASN A 39 9.15 -9.90 12.02
N ASP A 40 8.78 -9.27 10.92
CA ASP A 40 9.67 -9.10 9.75
C ASP A 40 10.78 -8.06 9.97
N LYS A 41 10.72 -7.30 11.08
CA LYS A 41 11.69 -6.27 11.46
C LYS A 41 11.77 -5.08 10.48
N GLU A 42 10.90 -5.01 9.48
CA GLU A 42 10.82 -3.95 8.48
C GLU A 42 9.90 -2.82 8.93
N HIS A 43 8.94 -3.13 9.80
CA HIS A 43 7.94 -2.19 10.26
C HIS A 43 8.03 -1.93 11.76
N GLU A 44 7.77 -0.69 12.14
CA GLU A 44 7.72 -0.25 13.52
C GLU A 44 6.50 0.67 13.70
N LEU A 45 5.79 0.50 14.83
CA LEU A 45 4.70 1.35 15.25
C LEU A 45 5.21 2.38 16.25
N PHE A 46 4.79 3.62 16.09
CA PHE A 46 5.12 4.72 16.98
C PHE A 46 3.89 5.55 17.33
N VAL A 47 4.03 6.35 18.39
CA VAL A 47 3.07 7.36 18.79
C VAL A 47 3.76 8.69 19.06
N CYS A 48 3.09 9.78 18.69
CA CYS A 48 3.46 11.11 19.15
C CYS A 48 2.84 11.38 20.53
N GLU A 49 3.65 11.46 21.58
CA GLU A 49 3.13 11.68 22.95
C GLU A 49 2.46 13.05 23.15
N ALA A 50 2.66 14.01 22.22
CA ALA A 50 2.05 15.34 22.32
C ALA A 50 0.64 15.44 21.74
N CYS A 51 0.26 14.59 20.78
CA CYS A 51 -1.06 14.66 20.12
C CYS A 51 -1.71 13.29 19.89
N SER A 52 -1.09 12.22 20.40
CA SER A 52 -1.54 10.83 20.26
C SER A 52 -1.66 10.31 18.82
N GLN A 53 -1.12 11.02 17.82
CA GLN A 53 -1.06 10.53 16.44
C GLN A 53 -0.17 9.29 16.33
N TYR A 54 -0.69 8.25 15.68
CA TYR A 54 0.04 7.03 15.38
C TYR A 54 0.80 7.13 14.06
N TRP A 55 1.96 6.48 14.02
CA TRP A 55 2.84 6.44 12.87
C TRP A 55 3.33 5.02 12.65
N GLN A 56 3.36 4.58 11.39
CA GLN A 56 4.01 3.34 10.99
C GLN A 56 5.26 3.68 10.18
N SER A 57 6.33 2.90 10.37
CA SER A 57 7.43 2.87 9.42
C SER A 57 7.35 1.66 8.52
N SER A 58 7.87 1.83 7.31
CA SER A 58 8.11 0.76 6.33
C SER A 58 9.44 1.04 5.61
N ARG A 59 9.88 0.09 4.80
CA ARG A 59 11.09 0.19 3.98
C ARG A 59 10.72 0.28 2.51
N ALA A 60 11.07 1.40 1.89
CA ALA A 60 10.81 1.61 0.48
C ALA A 60 11.84 0.83 -0.36
N TRP A 61 11.54 -0.43 -0.69
CA TRP A 61 12.48 -1.31 -1.40
C TRP A 61 12.90 -0.73 -2.76
N ASN A 62 11.97 -0.09 -3.48
CA ASN A 62 12.20 0.63 -4.73
C ASN A 62 12.98 1.97 -4.59
N TRP A 63 13.37 2.31 -3.37
CA TRP A 63 14.14 3.49 -2.98
C TRP A 63 15.38 3.11 -2.18
N GLY A 64 16.07 2.04 -2.58
CA GLY A 64 17.30 1.62 -1.89
C GLY A 64 17.06 1.04 -0.50
N ASN A 65 15.84 0.55 -0.23
CA ASN A 65 15.44 -0.04 1.05
C ASN A 65 15.49 0.94 2.24
N ASP A 66 15.29 2.22 1.95
CA ASP A 66 15.30 3.29 2.94
C ASP A 66 14.03 3.29 3.80
N VAL A 67 14.19 3.60 5.08
CA VAL A 67 13.08 3.66 6.05
C VAL A 67 12.33 4.97 5.90
N TYR A 68 11.00 4.90 5.89
CA TYR A 68 10.14 6.07 5.93
C TYR A 68 8.97 5.88 6.90
N CYS A 69 8.48 6.99 7.48
CA CYS A 69 7.34 6.99 8.40
C CYS A 69 6.11 7.67 7.78
N PHE A 70 4.93 7.12 8.03
CA PHE A 70 3.65 7.69 7.59
C PHE A 70 2.60 7.61 8.71
N LYS A 71 1.64 8.54 8.66
CA LYS A 71 0.53 8.57 9.62
C LYS A 71 -0.37 7.36 9.37
N VAL A 72 -0.82 6.76 10.46
CA VAL A 72 -1.83 5.70 10.45
C VAL A 72 -2.95 6.03 11.44
N PRO A 73 -4.15 5.47 11.25
CA PRO A 73 -5.21 5.54 12.24
C PRO A 73 -4.76 5.03 13.61
N GLN A 74 -5.47 5.47 14.66
CA GLN A 74 -5.28 4.93 16.00
C GLN A 74 -5.55 3.42 15.99
N THR A 75 -4.71 2.66 16.70
CA THR A 75 -4.76 1.19 16.76
C THR A 75 -4.18 0.73 18.09
N THR A 76 -4.52 -0.50 18.51
CA THR A 76 -3.75 -1.19 19.54
C THR A 76 -2.48 -1.84 18.95
N VAL A 77 -1.53 -2.18 19.82
CA VAL A 77 -0.33 -2.93 19.42
C VAL A 77 -0.71 -4.32 18.90
N ASP A 78 -1.64 -5.00 19.56
CA ASP A 78 -2.05 -6.36 19.19
C ASP A 78 -2.72 -6.40 17.81
N GLU A 79 -3.65 -5.48 17.54
CA GLU A 79 -4.26 -5.36 16.20
C GLU A 79 -3.21 -5.03 15.13
N TRP A 80 -2.23 -4.20 15.46
CA TRP A 80 -1.17 -3.83 14.53
C TRP A 80 -0.20 -4.98 14.26
N LEU A 81 0.14 -5.78 15.28
CA LEU A 81 0.96 -6.98 15.10
C LEU A 81 0.23 -8.07 14.31
N LEU A 82 -1.09 -8.18 14.47
CA LEU A 82 -1.92 -9.09 13.69
C LEU A 82 -1.99 -8.66 12.23
N LEU A 83 -2.31 -7.39 11.97
CA LEU A 83 -2.41 -6.85 10.62
C LEU A 83 -2.00 -5.38 10.60
N ARG A 84 -0.90 -5.08 9.90
CA ARG A 84 -0.35 -3.74 9.77
C ARG A 84 -1.13 -2.91 8.77
N PHE A 85 -0.89 -1.61 8.71
CA PHE A 85 -1.47 -0.79 7.65
C PHE A 85 -0.67 -0.95 6.36
N VAL A 86 -1.35 -0.87 5.21
CA VAL A 86 -0.71 -0.93 3.89
C VAL A 86 0.35 0.18 3.73
N SER A 87 1.47 -0.14 3.07
CA SER A 87 2.59 0.79 2.89
C SER A 87 2.39 1.68 1.65
N PRO A 88 2.50 3.02 1.76
CA PRO A 88 2.35 3.94 0.62
C PRO A 88 3.23 3.65 -0.60
N ASP A 89 4.45 3.13 -0.43
CA ASP A 89 5.31 2.80 -1.56
C ASP A 89 4.82 1.54 -2.31
N GLU A 90 4.41 0.50 -1.60
CA GLU A 90 3.81 -0.71 -2.19
C GLU A 90 2.53 -0.37 -2.96
N LEU A 91 1.67 0.46 -2.36
CA LEU A 91 0.44 0.94 -2.99
C LEU A 91 0.70 1.70 -4.29
N MET A 92 1.72 2.57 -4.31
CA MET A 92 2.07 3.31 -5.50
C MET A 92 2.61 2.39 -6.61
N VAL A 93 3.43 1.39 -6.27
CA VAL A 93 3.93 0.40 -7.24
C VAL A 93 2.78 -0.43 -7.82
N TYR A 94 1.95 -0.98 -6.93
CA TYR A 94 0.80 -1.79 -7.31
C TYR A 94 -0.20 -1.00 -8.16
N GLY A 95 -0.58 0.19 -7.69
CA GLY A 95 -1.53 1.06 -8.39
C GLY A 95 -1.03 1.50 -9.76
N TYR A 96 0.28 1.80 -9.89
CA TYR A 96 0.86 2.11 -11.20
C TYR A 96 0.81 0.91 -12.15
N ALA A 97 1.19 -0.29 -11.68
CA ALA A 97 1.15 -1.49 -12.51
C ALA A 97 -0.28 -1.84 -12.94
N VAL A 98 -1.27 -1.71 -12.05
CA VAL A 98 -2.69 -1.93 -12.37
C VAL A 98 -3.16 -0.89 -13.39
N SER A 99 -2.85 0.39 -13.17
CA SER A 99 -3.24 1.45 -14.10
C SER A 99 -2.61 1.27 -15.48
N ASP A 100 -1.33 0.94 -15.55
CA ASP A 100 -0.61 0.68 -16.81
C ASP A 100 -1.23 -0.51 -17.55
N PHE A 101 -1.49 -1.61 -16.84
CA PHE A 101 -2.17 -2.77 -17.40
C PHE A 101 -3.54 -2.41 -17.98
N LEU A 102 -4.40 -1.73 -17.21
CA LEU A 102 -5.72 -1.33 -17.68
C LEU A 102 -5.67 -0.37 -18.89
N ASN A 103 -4.67 0.49 -18.94
CA ASN A 103 -4.47 1.45 -20.03
C ASN A 103 -3.76 0.86 -21.26
N SER A 104 -3.32 -0.40 -21.21
CA SER A 104 -2.61 -1.06 -22.32
C SER A 104 -3.48 -1.43 -23.53
N GLY A 105 -4.77 -1.06 -23.51
CA GLY A 105 -5.73 -1.37 -24.58
C GLY A 105 -6.46 -2.70 -24.38
N ILE A 106 -6.74 -3.06 -23.13
CA ILE A 106 -7.52 -4.26 -22.80
C ILE A 106 -8.95 -4.11 -23.31
N GLU A 107 -9.37 -5.04 -24.16
CA GLU A 107 -10.75 -5.16 -24.60
C GLU A 107 -11.42 -6.32 -23.85
N LEU A 108 -12.67 -6.13 -23.42
CA LEU A 108 -13.47 -7.22 -22.86
C LEU A 108 -14.04 -8.06 -23.99
N GLY A 109 -13.99 -9.39 -23.85
CA GLY A 109 -14.64 -10.33 -24.74
C GLY A 109 -16.13 -10.51 -24.45
N ASP A 110 -16.77 -11.37 -25.24
CA ASP A 110 -18.20 -11.67 -25.13
C ASP A 110 -18.52 -12.85 -24.21
N VAL A 111 -17.49 -13.55 -23.71
CA VAL A 111 -17.64 -14.72 -22.84
C VAL A 111 -17.33 -14.38 -21.38
N GLU A 112 -17.95 -15.12 -20.47
CA GLU A 112 -17.66 -15.02 -19.04
C GLU A 112 -16.30 -15.64 -18.69
N CYS A 113 -15.75 -15.21 -17.56
CA CYS A 113 -14.54 -15.76 -16.96
C CYS A 113 -14.72 -17.26 -16.67
N ASN A 114 -13.69 -18.07 -16.93
CA ASN A 114 -13.73 -19.51 -16.72
C ASN A 114 -13.42 -19.96 -15.27
N GLU A 115 -13.34 -19.02 -14.34
CA GLU A 115 -13.08 -19.29 -12.93
C GLU A 115 -14.41 -19.55 -12.20
N THR A 116 -14.39 -20.48 -11.26
CA THR A 116 -15.59 -20.89 -10.52
C THR A 116 -16.23 -19.69 -9.82
N ASP A 117 -17.55 -19.57 -9.92
CA ASP A 117 -18.35 -18.49 -9.31
C ASP A 117 -18.00 -17.07 -9.79
N CYS A 118 -17.38 -16.92 -10.96
CA CYS A 118 -17.09 -15.63 -11.58
C CYS A 118 -18.01 -15.32 -12.77
N THR A 119 -18.77 -14.23 -12.67
CA THR A 119 -19.66 -13.75 -13.75
C THR A 119 -19.09 -12.58 -14.55
N SER A 120 -17.89 -12.12 -14.24
CA SER A 120 -17.22 -11.04 -14.97
C SER A 120 -16.87 -11.49 -16.39
N LYS A 121 -16.91 -10.56 -17.36
CA LYS A 121 -16.46 -10.81 -18.72
C LYS A 121 -14.95 -11.12 -18.77
N ALA A 122 -14.57 -12.09 -19.59
CA ALA A 122 -13.17 -12.38 -19.87
C ALA A 122 -12.54 -11.25 -20.69
N ILE A 123 -11.22 -11.11 -20.60
CA ILE A 123 -10.45 -10.27 -21.54
C ILE A 123 -10.48 -10.93 -22.93
N GLY A 124 -10.58 -10.13 -23.99
CA GLY A 124 -10.56 -10.59 -25.38
C GLY A 124 -9.34 -11.48 -25.66
N GLY A 125 -9.60 -12.68 -26.21
CA GLY A 125 -8.55 -13.68 -26.47
C GLY A 125 -8.07 -14.46 -25.25
N LEU A 126 -8.52 -14.12 -24.03
CA LEU A 126 -8.22 -14.85 -22.80
C LEU A 126 -9.47 -15.54 -22.25
N LYS A 127 -9.26 -16.46 -21.30
CA LYS A 127 -10.35 -17.15 -20.58
C LYS A 127 -10.69 -16.51 -19.23
N LYS A 128 -9.88 -15.54 -18.79
CA LYS A 128 -9.96 -14.91 -17.47
C LYS A 128 -10.42 -13.47 -17.59
N CYS A 129 -11.21 -13.01 -16.62
CA CYS A 129 -11.47 -11.58 -16.43
C CYS A 129 -10.21 -10.87 -15.93
N VAL A 130 -10.26 -9.54 -15.87
CA VAL A 130 -9.16 -8.69 -15.40
C VAL A 130 -8.63 -9.13 -14.04
N ASN A 131 -9.50 -9.29 -13.04
CA ASN A 131 -9.08 -9.62 -11.68
C ASN A 131 -8.38 -11.00 -11.60
N HIS A 132 -8.94 -12.02 -12.26
CA HIS A 132 -8.35 -13.36 -12.27
C HIS A 132 -7.09 -13.45 -13.13
N HIS A 133 -6.96 -12.62 -14.16
CA HIS A 133 -5.74 -12.53 -14.94
C HIS A 133 -4.63 -11.86 -14.13
N LEU A 134 -4.90 -10.73 -13.47
CA LEU A 134 -3.95 -10.08 -12.57
C LEU A 134 -3.49 -11.02 -11.46
N ALA A 135 -4.42 -11.73 -10.81
CA ALA A 135 -4.08 -12.74 -9.80
C ALA A 135 -3.17 -13.84 -10.36
N ASN A 136 -3.39 -14.27 -11.61
CA ASN A 136 -2.50 -15.25 -12.26
C ASN A 136 -1.11 -14.66 -12.54
N LEU A 137 -1.03 -13.43 -13.03
CA LEU A 137 0.25 -12.76 -13.28
C LEU A 137 1.05 -12.56 -11.98
N GLN A 138 0.37 -12.28 -10.87
CA GLN A 138 0.97 -12.19 -9.53
C GLN A 138 1.51 -13.55 -9.06
N GLN A 139 0.73 -14.63 -9.23
CA GLN A 139 1.16 -15.98 -8.85
C GLN A 139 2.44 -16.42 -9.57
N VAL A 140 2.63 -16.03 -10.83
CA VAL A 140 3.83 -16.35 -11.60
C VAL A 140 4.95 -15.31 -11.46
N GLY A 141 4.78 -14.30 -10.59
CA GLY A 141 5.79 -13.26 -10.31
C GLY A 141 6.00 -12.26 -11.45
N SER A 142 5.07 -12.16 -12.40
CA SER A 142 5.11 -11.22 -13.52
C SER A 142 4.38 -9.90 -13.27
N PHE A 143 3.75 -9.78 -12.10
CA PHE A 143 3.02 -8.59 -11.67
C PHE A 143 3.24 -8.36 -10.16
N PRO A 144 3.29 -7.10 -9.68
CA PRO A 144 3.45 -6.82 -8.26
C PRO A 144 2.33 -7.46 -7.42
N SER A 145 2.71 -8.05 -6.28
CA SER A 145 1.75 -8.57 -5.30
C SER A 145 0.79 -7.49 -4.85
N GLU A 146 -0.43 -7.89 -4.50
CA GLU A 146 -1.39 -6.99 -3.86
C GLU A 146 -0.84 -6.57 -2.48
N PRO A 147 -0.85 -5.27 -2.14
CA PRO A 147 -0.37 -4.80 -0.85
C PRO A 147 -1.15 -5.44 0.31
N GLU A 148 -0.42 -6.03 1.26
CA GLU A 148 -1.02 -6.66 2.43
C GLU A 148 -1.18 -5.66 3.57
N GLY A 149 -2.37 -5.58 4.15
CA GLY A 149 -2.61 -4.80 5.35
C GLY A 149 -4.01 -4.21 5.46
N ARG A 150 -4.20 -3.42 6.50
CA ARG A 150 -5.38 -2.58 6.74
C ARG A 150 -5.32 -1.38 5.82
N TRP A 151 -6.29 -1.28 4.91
CA TRP A 151 -6.55 -0.11 4.09
C TRP A 151 -7.17 1.00 4.94
N PHE A 152 -6.82 2.25 4.66
CA PHE A 152 -7.23 3.40 5.47
C PHE A 152 -7.14 4.69 4.67
N PHE A 153 -7.89 5.73 5.03
CA PHE A 153 -7.82 7.01 4.33
C PHE A 153 -6.40 7.62 4.35
N PRO A 154 -5.86 8.13 3.21
CA PRO A 154 -6.47 8.21 1.87
C PRO A 154 -6.21 6.99 0.96
N TYR A 155 -5.61 5.93 1.50
CA TYR A 155 -5.25 4.69 0.84
C TYR A 155 -6.33 3.60 0.99
N GLU A 156 -7.53 3.90 0.50
CA GLU A 156 -8.64 2.95 0.53
C GLU A 156 -8.53 1.97 -0.65
N GLU A 157 -8.83 0.69 -0.42
CA GLU A 157 -8.71 -0.40 -1.41
C GLU A 157 -9.39 -0.12 -2.74
N ARG A 158 -10.60 0.46 -2.69
CA ARG A 158 -11.39 0.87 -3.87
C ARG A 158 -10.65 1.81 -4.82
N ASN A 159 -9.62 2.52 -4.35
CA ASN A 159 -8.85 3.45 -5.17
C ASN A 159 -7.79 2.72 -6.01
N PHE A 160 -7.55 1.43 -5.74
CA PHE A 160 -6.47 0.63 -6.36
C PHE A 160 -6.98 -0.63 -7.07
N LYS A 161 -8.24 -1.04 -6.85
CA LYS A 161 -8.82 -2.22 -7.49
C LYS A 161 -9.52 -1.89 -8.82
N PRO A 162 -9.40 -2.75 -9.85
CA PRO A 162 -10.14 -2.60 -11.09
C PRO A 162 -11.66 -2.66 -10.84
N ASN A 163 -12.39 -1.67 -11.35
CA ASN A 163 -13.86 -1.67 -11.39
C ASN A 163 -14.33 -2.11 -12.79
N VAL A 164 -14.06 -3.36 -13.17
CA VAL A 164 -14.34 -3.91 -14.51
C VAL A 164 -15.28 -5.09 -14.45
#